data_AF-A0A845KJU4-F1
#
_entry.id   AF-A0A845KJU4-F1
#
_cell.length_a   1.000
_cell.length_b   1.000
_cell.length_c   1.000
_cell.angle_alpha   90.00
_cell.angle_beta   90.00
_cell.angle_gamma   90.00
#
_symmetry.space_group_name_H-M   'P 1'
#
loop_
_entity.id
_entity.type
_entity.pdbx_description
1 polymer ?
#
loop_
_entity_poly.entity_id
_entity_poly.type
_entity_poly.pdbx_seq_one_letter_code
_entity_poly.pdbx_strand_id
1 'polypeptide(L)'
;MNKYHFQLFFLFYIILFSGSACLPFMTSSVYAASSEVIEYDDGNAEIIPSSADIEWRYKYINGTLYKRKYNKTTHEWVGSWIKA
;
A
#
# COMPACT_ATOMS: atom_id res chain seq x y z
N MET A 1 -23.46 -8.46 28.68
CA MET A 1 -22.74 -9.37 27.78
C MET A 1 -22.54 -10.70 28.50
N ASN A 2 -23.17 -11.79 28.05
CA ASN A 2 -23.23 -13.04 28.82
C ASN A 2 -21.88 -13.77 28.85
N LYS A 3 -21.53 -14.38 29.99
CA LYS A 3 -20.29 -15.15 30.21
C LYS A 3 -20.02 -16.18 29.10
N TYR A 4 -21.07 -16.84 28.64
CA TYR A 4 -21.00 -17.83 27.56
C TYR A 4 -20.62 -17.24 26.21
N HIS A 5 -20.98 -15.98 25.95
CA HIS A 5 -20.64 -15.28 24.73
C HIS A 5 -19.13 -14.97 24.67
N PHE A 6 -18.54 -14.56 25.81
CA PHE A 6 -17.10 -14.34 25.93
C PHE A 6 -16.29 -15.64 25.79
N GLN A 7 -16.77 -16.74 26.41
CA GLN A 7 -16.12 -18.05 26.28
C GLN A 7 -16.18 -18.59 24.84
N LEU A 8 -17.29 -18.39 24.14
CA LEU A 8 -17.43 -18.82 22.74
C LEU A 8 -16.47 -18.07 21.81
N PHE A 9 -16.31 -16.75 22.01
CA PHE A 9 -15.32 -15.97 21.26
C PHE A 9 -13.88 -16.38 21.57
N PHE A 10 -13.58 -16.69 22.83
CA PHE A 10 -12.25 -17.13 23.25
C PHE A 10 -11.86 -18.49 22.63
N LEU A 11 -12.80 -19.43 22.58
CA LEU A 11 -12.58 -20.73 21.92
C LEU A 11 -12.45 -20.60 20.40
N PHE A 12 -13.23 -19.71 19.78
CA PHE A 12 -13.12 -19.44 18.34
C PHE A 12 -11.74 -18.83 17.98
N TYR A 13 -11.21 -17.94 18.83
CA TYR A 13 -9.89 -17.34 18.65
C TYR A 13 -8.75 -18.38 18.74
N ILE A 14 -8.84 -19.34 19.67
CA ILE A 14 -7.83 -20.40 19.82
C ILE A 14 -7.79 -21.30 18.58
N ILE A 15 -8.94 -21.65 18.01
CA ILE A 15 -9.05 -22.49 16.80
C ILE A 15 -8.46 -21.79 15.57
N LEU A 16 -8.64 -20.48 15.45
CA LEU A 16 -8.09 -19.68 14.34
C LEU A 16 -6.58 -19.50 14.44
N PHE A 17 -6.01 -19.45 15.64
CA PHE A 17 -4.60 -19.15 15.86
C PHE A 17 -3.70 -20.40 15.92
N SER A 18 -4.25 -21.58 16.26
CA SER A 18 -3.49 -22.83 16.34
C SER A 18 -3.20 -23.49 14.97
N GLY A 19 -3.76 -22.96 13.88
CA GLY A 19 -3.64 -23.53 12.53
C GLY A 19 -2.35 -23.18 11.78
N SER A 20 -1.49 -22.30 12.30
CA SER A 20 -0.20 -21.95 11.66
C SER A 20 0.90 -22.97 11.99
N ALA A 21 0.60 -24.27 11.83
CA ALA A 21 1.62 -25.31 11.85
C ALA A 21 2.43 -25.20 10.56
N CYS A 22 3.59 -24.55 10.70
CA CYS A 22 4.81 -24.63 9.88
C CYS A 22 4.68 -25.51 8.61
N LEU A 23 4.46 -24.88 7.46
CA LEU A 23 4.66 -25.55 6.18
C LEU A 23 6.16 -25.78 6.01
N PRO A 24 6.61 -26.98 5.56
CA PRO A 24 8.00 -27.17 5.21
C PRO A 24 8.33 -26.20 4.06
N PHE A 25 9.21 -25.26 4.35
CA PHE A 25 9.78 -24.36 3.36
C PHE A 25 10.58 -25.19 2.36
N MET A 26 9.93 -25.61 1.27
CA MET A 26 10.60 -26.31 0.19
C MET A 26 11.49 -25.31 -0.55
N THR A 27 12.79 -25.38 -0.31
CA THR A 27 13.79 -24.66 -1.10
C THR A 27 13.99 -25.39 -2.43
N SER A 28 13.50 -24.82 -3.53
CA SER A 28 13.92 -25.23 -4.87
C SER A 28 15.24 -24.53 -5.21
N SER A 29 16.23 -25.27 -5.71
CA SER A 29 17.43 -24.67 -6.29
C SER A 29 17.12 -24.14 -7.69
N VAL A 30 17.58 -22.93 -8.00
CA VAL A 30 17.46 -22.32 -9.33
C VAL A 30 18.86 -22.21 -9.93
N TYR A 31 19.03 -22.69 -11.15
CA TYR A 31 20.26 -22.54 -11.92
C TYR A 31 20.18 -21.24 -12.73
N ALA A 32 21.15 -20.35 -12.58
CA ALA A 32 21.23 -19.11 -13.36
C ALA A 32 21.78 -19.43 -14.76
N ALA A 33 20.99 -19.15 -15.80
CA ALA A 33 21.49 -19.15 -17.17
C ALA A 33 22.34 -17.89 -17.40
N SER A 34 23.52 -18.04 -17.98
CA SER A 34 24.35 -16.91 -18.40
C SER A 34 23.62 -16.14 -19.50
N SER A 35 23.37 -14.85 -19.27
CA SER A 35 22.90 -13.94 -20.32
C SER A 35 24.10 -13.48 -21.15
N GLU A 36 23.93 -13.43 -22.48
CA GLU A 36 24.82 -12.64 -23.31
C GLU A 36 24.66 -11.18 -22.91
N VAL A 37 25.79 -10.54 -22.57
CA VAL A 37 25.85 -9.09 -22.33
C VAL A 37 25.65 -8.43 -23.68
N ILE A 38 24.42 -8.06 -24.00
CA ILE A 38 24.17 -7.08 -25.05
C ILE A 38 24.60 -5.75 -24.44
N GLU A 39 25.75 -5.26 -24.89
CA GLU A 39 26.25 -3.92 -24.59
C GLU A 39 25.28 -2.94 -25.27
N TYR A 40 24.32 -2.45 -24.50
CA TYR A 40 23.51 -1.31 -24.90
C TYR A 40 24.40 -0.08 -24.76
N ASP A 41 24.69 0.56 -25.89
CA ASP A 41 25.22 1.92 -25.94
C ASP A 41 24.30 2.79 -25.07
N ASP A 42 24.76 3.17 -23.88
CA ASP A 42 24.07 4.06 -22.94
C ASP A 42 24.14 5.48 -23.49
N GLY A 43 23.55 5.66 -24.66
CA GLY A 43 23.28 6.93 -25.28
C GLY A 43 22.18 7.63 -24.53
N ASN A 44 22.50 8.14 -23.33
CA ASN A 44 21.73 9.15 -22.61
C ASN A 44 20.25 8.76 -22.42
N ALA A 45 19.98 7.71 -21.64
CA ALA A 45 18.62 7.45 -21.14
C ALA A 45 18.22 8.59 -20.18
N GLU A 46 17.62 9.65 -20.73
CA GLU A 46 17.17 10.81 -19.99
C GLU A 46 16.06 10.38 -19.02
N ILE A 47 16.36 10.33 -17.73
CA ILE A 47 15.39 10.03 -16.68
C ILE A 47 14.46 11.25 -16.54
N ILE A 48 13.33 11.22 -17.23
CA ILE A 48 12.32 12.27 -17.14
C ILE A 48 11.55 12.10 -15.82
N PRO A 49 11.50 13.11 -14.93
CA PRO A 49 10.71 13.03 -13.71
C PRO A 49 9.23 12.90 -14.06
N SER A 50 8.59 11.86 -13.50
CA SER A 50 7.15 11.66 -13.63
C SER A 50 6.38 12.84 -13.01
N SER A 51 5.39 13.36 -13.72
CA SER A 51 4.54 14.44 -13.20
C SER A 51 3.76 13.97 -11.97
N ALA A 52 3.72 14.79 -10.92
CA ALA A 52 2.94 14.49 -9.72
C ALA A 52 1.44 14.38 -10.04
N ASP A 53 0.81 13.32 -9.57
CA ASP A 53 -0.63 13.10 -9.73
C ASP A 53 -1.38 13.87 -8.64
N ILE A 54 -1.95 15.04 -8.99
CA ILE A 54 -2.58 15.97 -8.06
C ILE A 54 -4.08 16.08 -8.33
N GLU A 55 -4.89 15.79 -7.33
CA GLU A 55 -6.36 15.87 -7.40
C GLU A 55 -6.95 16.84 -6.37
N TRP A 56 -8.18 17.31 -6.62
CA TRP A 56 -8.95 18.06 -5.64
C TRP A 56 -9.74 17.11 -4.74
N ARG A 57 -9.60 17.25 -3.43
CA ARG A 57 -10.46 16.60 -2.45
C ARG A 57 -11.33 17.61 -1.73
N TYR A 58 -12.53 17.17 -1.36
CA TYR A 58 -13.57 18.01 -0.79
C TYR A 58 -13.91 17.55 0.62
N LYS A 59 -14.26 18.50 1.49
CA LYS A 59 -14.84 18.20 2.81
C LYS A 59 -15.70 19.35 3.32
N TYR A 60 -16.65 19.04 4.20
CA TYR A 60 -17.41 20.06 4.93
C TYR A 60 -16.68 20.46 6.21
N ILE A 61 -16.54 21.77 6.44
CA ILE A 61 -16.08 22.37 7.70
C ILE A 61 -17.15 23.37 8.13
N ASN A 62 -17.80 23.12 9.26
CA ASN A 62 -18.89 23.95 9.80
C ASN A 62 -20.00 24.25 8.77
N GLY A 63 -20.47 23.21 8.07
CA GLY A 63 -21.53 23.32 7.05
C GLY A 63 -21.10 23.98 5.73
N THR A 64 -19.86 24.45 5.62
CA THR A 64 -19.31 25.04 4.39
C THR A 64 -18.44 24.01 3.66
N LEU A 65 -18.61 23.88 2.33
CA LEU A 65 -17.78 23.01 1.50
C LEU A 65 -16.41 23.67 1.23
N TYR A 66 -15.35 22.91 1.45
CA TYR A 66 -13.97 23.30 1.14
C TYR A 66 -13.33 22.27 0.22
N LYS A 67 -12.33 22.72 -0.54
CA LYS A 67 -11.47 21.88 -1.37
C LYS A 67 -9.98 22.15 -1.08
N ARG A 68 -9.15 21.12 -1.22
CA ARG A 68 -7.68 21.20 -1.10
C ARG A 68 -7.05 20.22 -2.08
N LYS A 69 -5.89 20.59 -2.63
CA LYS A 69 -5.11 19.72 -3.52
C LYS A 69 -4.45 18.60 -2.70
N TYR A 70 -4.52 17.38 -3.21
CA TYR A 70 -3.89 16.21 -2.63
C TYR A 70 -2.94 15.61 -3.67
N ASN A 71 -1.67 15.44 -3.31
CA ASN A 71 -0.68 14.76 -4.13
C ASN A 71 -0.79 13.26 -3.89
N LYS A 72 -1.28 12.51 -4.87
CA LYS A 72 -1.41 11.05 -4.80
C LYS A 72 -0.07 10.33 -4.85
N THR A 73 0.95 10.94 -5.46
CA THR A 73 2.29 10.38 -5.56
C THR A 73 3.00 10.43 -4.20
N THR A 74 2.92 11.56 -3.47
CA THR A 74 3.58 11.72 -2.16
C THR A 74 2.67 11.45 -0.97
N HIS A 75 1.36 11.31 -1.19
CA HIS A 75 0.33 11.19 -0.16
C HIS A 75 0.20 12.41 0.77
N GLU A 76 0.54 13.59 0.25
CA GLU A 76 0.55 14.83 1.03
C GLU A 76 -0.48 15.85 0.56
N TRP A 77 -0.90 16.71 1.48
CA TRP A 77 -1.76 17.83 1.15
C TRP A 77 -0.96 19.04 0.67
N VAL A 78 -1.38 19.63 -0.44
CA VAL A 78 -0.72 20.80 -1.03
C VAL A 78 -1.52 22.07 -0.71
N GLY A 79 -0.85 23.07 -0.14
CA GLY A 79 -1.45 24.38 0.21
C GLY A 79 -2.46 24.29 1.37
N SER A 80 -3.40 25.22 1.46
CA SER A 80 -4.46 25.23 2.51
C SER A 80 -5.83 24.85 1.93
N TRP A 81 -6.78 24.55 2.81
CA TRP A 81 -8.18 24.38 2.42
C TRP A 81 -8.76 25.72 1.94
N ILE A 82 -9.35 25.74 0.75
CA ILE A 82 -10.03 26.91 0.17
C ILE A 82 -11.52 26.61 0.07
N LYS A 83 -12.35 27.65 0.21
CA LYS A 83 -13.81 27.51 0.03
C LYS A 83 -14.08 27.03 -1.41
N ALA A 84 -14.94 26.03 -1.56
CA ALA A 84 -15.16 25.36 -2.85
C ALA A 84 -15.84 26.26 -3.88
#